data_AF-B3DXF1-F1
#
_entry.id   AF-B3DXF1-F1
#
_cell.length_a   1.000
_cell.length_b   1.000
_cell.length_c   1.000
_cell.angle_alpha   90.00
_cell.angle_beta   90.00
_cell.angle_gamma   90.00
#
_symmetry.space_group_name_H-M   'P 1'
#
loop_
_entity.id
_entity.type
_entity.pdbx_description
1 polymer ?
#
loop_
_entity_poly.entity_id
_entity_poly.type
_entity_poly.pdbx_seq_one_letter_code
_entity_poly.pdbx_strand_id
1 'polypeptide(L)'
;MVEETEFRIDRLPKGLQDKFRELYLKDEGNEPVHYLRPNEIYLGDARQLLPQIEPNSIALSVWSPPYFFGKKYEAHLSFEDWQNLLKTVIRLHYPIIKPGGFLVINIADILVFRDPSIPRIQAEAVNRKRSPVTREDVLRAMAEHPDYNRYQLAKLLGCSEQTIDRRLHSRQQYTRWKI
;
A
#
# COMPACT_ATOMS: atom_id res chain seq x y z
N MET A 1 -10.08 23.27 30.96
CA MET A 1 -8.92 23.97 30.38
C MET A 1 -8.83 23.53 28.94
N VAL A 2 -9.13 24.42 28.00
CA VAL A 2 -9.05 24.13 26.57
C VAL A 2 -7.56 24.13 26.24
N GLU A 3 -7.02 22.95 25.93
CA GLU A 3 -5.62 22.82 25.54
C GLU A 3 -5.48 23.50 24.17
N GLU A 4 -4.88 24.70 24.14
CA GLU A 4 -4.47 25.35 22.91
C GLU A 4 -3.48 24.43 22.20
N THR A 5 -3.97 23.57 21.32
CA THR A 5 -3.15 23.04 20.25
C THR A 5 -2.88 24.19 19.27
N GLU A 6 -1.98 25.09 19.63
CA GLU A 6 -1.39 26.05 18.70
C GLU A 6 -0.58 25.26 17.67
N PHE A 7 -1.28 24.74 16.66
CA PHE A 7 -0.60 24.23 15.50
C PHE A 7 0.15 25.39 14.85
N ARG A 8 1.47 25.36 14.98
CA ARG A 8 2.39 26.36 14.45
C ARG A 8 2.49 26.23 12.93
N ILE A 9 1.49 26.75 12.22
CA ILE A 9 1.46 26.78 10.75
C ILE A 9 2.73 27.44 10.21
N ASP A 10 3.29 28.42 10.91
CA ASP A 10 4.53 29.11 10.59
C ASP A 10 5.77 28.18 10.47
N ARG A 11 5.72 26.98 11.05
CA ARG A 11 6.80 25.98 10.96
C ARG A 11 6.72 25.09 9.70
N LEU A 12 5.63 25.14 8.94
CA LEU A 12 5.52 24.39 7.69
C LEU A 12 6.31 25.08 6.55
N PRO A 13 6.70 24.35 5.49
CA PRO A 13 7.16 24.97 4.25
C PRO A 13 6.16 26.01 3.71
N LYS A 14 6.62 27.15 3.21
CA LYS A 14 5.76 28.28 2.75
C LYS A 14 4.59 27.84 1.86
N GLY A 15 4.84 26.98 0.87
CA GLY A 15 3.78 26.49 -0.03
C GLY A 15 2.70 25.62 0.64
N LEU A 16 2.97 25.08 1.84
CA LEU A 16 1.98 24.37 2.64
C LEU A 16 1.27 25.27 3.65
N GLN A 17 1.87 26.41 4.03
CA GLN A 17 1.27 27.33 5.00
C GLN A 17 -0.07 27.88 4.49
N ASP A 18 -0.12 28.35 3.24
CA ASP A 18 -1.34 28.96 2.68
C ASP A 18 -2.48 27.94 2.55
N LYS A 19 -2.17 26.74 2.05
CA LYS A 19 -3.12 25.63 1.94
C LYS A 19 -3.68 25.22 3.30
N PHE A 20 -2.84 25.19 4.33
CA PHE A 20 -3.30 24.86 5.68
C PHE A 20 -4.08 26.04 6.28
N ARG A 21 -3.67 27.30 6.12
CA ARG A 21 -4.48 28.43 6.63
C ARG A 21 -5.92 28.39 6.14
N GLU A 22 -6.14 28.16 4.84
CA GLU A 22 -7.49 28.01 4.28
C GLU A 22 -8.31 26.91 4.96
N LEU A 23 -7.69 25.78 5.31
CA LEU A 23 -8.35 24.64 5.94
C LEU A 23 -8.56 24.78 7.46
N TYR A 24 -7.75 25.61 8.11
CA TYR A 24 -7.66 25.73 9.56
C TYR A 24 -8.18 27.08 10.09
N LEU A 25 -8.53 28.02 9.22
CA LEU A 25 -9.26 29.23 9.60
C LEU A 25 -10.71 28.85 9.93
N LYS A 26 -11.13 29.12 11.17
CA LYS A 26 -12.53 28.96 11.58
C LYS A 26 -13.37 29.97 10.81
N ASP A 27 -14.41 29.49 10.13
CA ASP A 27 -15.49 30.34 9.68
C ASP A 27 -16.31 30.72 10.92
N GLU A 28 -16.13 31.94 11.44
CA GLU A 28 -16.78 32.41 12.68
C GLU A 28 -18.28 32.73 12.50
N GLY A 29 -18.84 32.49 11.32
CA GLY A 29 -20.22 32.84 11.00
C GLY A 29 -20.97 31.72 10.30
N ASN A 30 -21.61 30.84 11.06
CA ASN A 30 -22.95 30.30 10.78
C ASN A 30 -23.40 29.34 11.88
N GLU A 31 -24.72 29.15 11.94
CA GLU A 31 -25.54 28.22 12.75
C GLU A 31 -24.79 27.13 13.55
N PRO A 32 -25.25 26.76 14.77
CA PRO A 32 -24.61 25.73 15.57
C PRO A 32 -24.52 24.41 14.80
N VAL A 33 -23.31 24.10 14.31
CA VAL A 33 -23.02 22.83 13.64
C VAL A 33 -22.99 21.76 14.73
N HIS A 34 -23.95 20.84 14.70
CA HIS A 34 -23.95 19.68 15.58
C HIS A 34 -23.06 18.58 15.00
N TYR A 35 -21.81 18.51 15.46
CA TYR A 35 -20.90 17.42 15.14
C TYR A 35 -21.28 16.12 15.87
N LEU A 36 -20.81 14.99 15.32
CA LEU A 36 -20.89 13.69 15.98
C LEU A 36 -20.17 13.74 17.34
N ARG A 37 -20.75 13.09 18.33
CA ARG A 37 -20.24 13.08 19.71
C ARG A 37 -19.10 12.05 19.83
N PRO A 38 -18.02 12.37 20.55
CA PRO A 38 -17.01 11.39 20.90
C PRO A 38 -17.59 10.23 21.72
N ASN A 39 -16.97 9.05 21.63
CA ASN A 39 -17.33 7.82 22.36
C ASN A 39 -18.70 7.21 21.98
N GLU A 40 -19.22 7.54 20.80
CA GLU A 40 -20.46 6.97 20.27
C GLU A 40 -20.19 6.10 19.03
N ILE A 41 -21.11 5.17 18.74
CA ILE A 41 -21.08 4.32 17.55
C ILE A 41 -22.15 4.79 16.57
N TYR A 42 -21.75 5.10 15.34
CA TYR A 42 -22.64 5.55 14.29
C TYR A 42 -22.73 4.51 13.17
N LEU A 43 -23.96 4.12 12.82
CA LEU A 43 -24.23 3.26 11.67
C LEU A 43 -24.57 4.12 10.45
N GLY A 44 -23.80 4.00 9.38
CA GLY A 44 -24.06 4.73 8.14
C GLY A 44 -22.91 4.64 7.16
N ASP A 45 -23.07 5.31 6.02
CA ASP A 45 -22.01 5.46 5.03
C ASP A 45 -20.95 6.43 5.57
N ALA A 46 -19.70 5.99 5.64
CA ALA A 46 -18.58 6.82 6.07
C ALA A 46 -18.46 8.11 5.24
N ARG A 47 -18.83 8.09 3.96
CA ARG A 47 -18.83 9.27 3.09
C ARG A 47 -19.82 10.35 3.55
N GLN A 48 -20.87 9.97 4.26
CA GLN A 48 -21.87 10.86 4.84
C GLN A 48 -21.55 11.23 6.29
N LEU A 49 -20.92 10.32 7.05
CA LEU A 49 -20.61 10.52 8.47
C LEU A 49 -19.32 11.33 8.70
N LEU A 50 -18.27 11.13 7.90
CA LEU A 50 -17.00 11.83 8.08
C LEU A 50 -17.13 13.37 8.03
N PRO A 51 -17.93 13.98 7.13
CA PRO A 51 -18.18 15.44 7.15
C PRO A 51 -18.86 15.96 8.42
N GLN A 52 -19.46 15.08 9.23
CA GLN A 52 -20.14 15.43 10.47
C GLN A 52 -19.21 15.33 11.69
N ILE A 53 -17.94 14.95 11.50
CA ILE A 53 -16.95 15.01 12.57
C ILE A 53 -16.35 16.41 12.62
N GLU A 54 -16.14 16.92 13.83
CA GLU A 54 -15.52 18.23 14.04
C GLU A 54 -14.17 18.32 13.31
N PRO A 55 -13.92 19.37 12.51
CA PRO A 55 -12.63 19.58 11.86
C PRO A 55 -11.48 19.58 12.86
N ASN A 56 -10.34 19.02 12.47
CA ASN A 56 -9.11 19.05 13.26
C ASN A 56 -9.21 18.44 14.67
N SER A 57 -10.16 17.53 14.88
CA SER A 57 -10.42 16.91 16.19
C SER A 57 -9.76 15.52 16.33
N ILE A 58 -9.44 14.83 15.22
CA ILE A 58 -8.98 13.45 15.25
C ILE A 58 -7.44 13.37 15.21
N ALA A 59 -6.84 12.68 16.18
CA ALA A 59 -5.40 12.42 16.21
C ALA A 59 -4.97 11.21 15.34
N LEU A 60 -5.85 10.21 15.23
CA LEU A 60 -5.60 8.95 14.54
C LEU A 60 -6.90 8.43 13.93
N SER A 61 -6.89 8.13 12.63
CA SER A 61 -7.93 7.31 11.99
C SER A 61 -7.31 5.96 11.59
N VAL A 62 -8.00 4.87 11.94
CA VAL A 62 -7.60 3.50 11.56
C VAL A 62 -8.81 2.81 10.94
N TRP A 63 -8.63 2.27 9.73
CA TRP A 63 -9.70 1.55 9.05
C TRP A 63 -9.18 0.56 8.00
N SER A 64 -10.04 -0.37 7.62
CA SER A 64 -9.84 -1.32 6.53
C SER A 64 -11.01 -1.20 5.55
N PRO A 65 -10.79 -0.78 4.28
CA PRO A 65 -11.85 -0.74 3.28
C PRO A 65 -12.34 -2.15 2.92
N PRO A 66 -13.49 -2.24 2.20
CA PRO A 66 -13.75 -3.40 1.35
C PRO A 66 -12.56 -3.63 0.43
N TYR A 67 -12.07 -4.86 0.31
CA TYR A 67 -10.80 -5.17 -0.34
C TYR A 67 -10.92 -5.52 -1.82
N PHE A 68 -12.13 -5.51 -2.39
CA PHE A 68 -12.35 -5.80 -3.79
C PHE A 68 -11.91 -7.22 -4.18
N PHE A 69 -12.31 -8.20 -3.35
CA PHE A 69 -11.96 -9.61 -3.51
C PHE A 69 -12.94 -10.40 -4.39
N GLY A 70 -13.83 -9.72 -5.11
CA GLY A 70 -14.87 -10.37 -5.91
C GLY A 70 -15.87 -11.14 -5.05
N LYS A 71 -16.08 -10.71 -3.79
CA LYS A 71 -17.12 -11.30 -2.94
C LYS A 71 -18.50 -10.92 -3.49
N LYS A 72 -19.52 -11.73 -3.21
CA LYS A 72 -20.90 -11.50 -3.72
C LYS A 72 -21.46 -10.12 -3.36
N TYR A 73 -21.08 -9.57 -2.20
CA TYR A 73 -21.49 -8.23 -1.79
C TYR A 73 -20.74 -7.10 -2.51
N GLU A 74 -19.64 -7.39 -3.20
CA GLU A 74 -18.85 -6.43 -3.99
C GLU A 74 -19.19 -6.49 -5.49
N ALA A 75 -20.15 -7.34 -5.89
CA ALA A 75 -20.47 -7.60 -7.29
C ALA A 75 -20.96 -6.37 -8.07
N HIS A 76 -21.37 -5.32 -7.37
CA HIS A 76 -21.83 -4.05 -7.94
C HIS A 76 -20.73 -2.99 -8.03
N LEU A 77 -19.53 -3.24 -7.49
CA LEU A 77 -18.41 -2.33 -7.53
C LEU A 77 -17.51 -2.70 -8.72
N SER A 78 -17.23 -1.74 -9.59
CA SER A 78 -16.09 -1.85 -10.49
C SER A 78 -14.78 -1.52 -9.76
N PHE A 79 -13.63 -1.85 -10.36
CA PHE A 79 -12.34 -1.48 -9.80
C PHE A 79 -12.18 0.05 -9.70
N GLU A 80 -12.71 0.77 -10.69
CA GLU A 80 -12.74 2.23 -10.70
C GLU A 80 -13.62 2.77 -9.56
N ASP A 81 -14.79 2.18 -9.32
CA ASP A 81 -15.66 2.56 -8.20
C ASP A 81 -14.97 2.34 -6.86
N TRP A 82 -14.24 1.23 -6.71
CA TRP A 82 -13.45 0.96 -5.52
C TRP A 82 -12.33 2.00 -5.31
N GLN A 83 -11.60 2.35 -6.37
CA GLN A 83 -10.59 3.42 -6.31
C GLN A 83 -11.23 4.77 -5.94
N ASN A 84 -12.39 5.08 -6.50
CA ASN A 84 -13.13 6.31 -6.20
C ASN A 84 -13.66 6.34 -4.77
N LEU A 85 -14.10 5.19 -4.24
CA LEU A 85 -14.46 5.04 -2.83
C LEU A 85 -13.27 5.40 -1.93
N LEU A 86 -12.11 4.80 -2.16
CA LEU A 86 -10.89 5.08 -1.38
C LEU A 86 -10.49 6.55 -1.47
N LYS A 87 -10.40 7.10 -2.68
CA LYS A 87 -10.06 8.52 -2.90
C LYS A 87 -11.02 9.45 -2.14
N THR A 88 -12.31 9.16 -2.20
CA THR A 88 -13.34 9.96 -1.52
C THR A 88 -13.20 9.89 -0.02
N VAL A 89 -13.08 8.69 0.55
CA VAL A 89 -12.95 8.50 2.00
C VAL A 89 -11.66 9.13 2.53
N ILE A 90 -10.52 8.97 1.84
CA ILE A 90 -9.25 9.59 2.22
C ILE A 90 -9.35 11.11 2.19
N ARG A 91 -9.97 11.69 1.15
CA ARG A 91 -10.19 13.13 1.05
C ARG A 91 -11.03 13.67 2.21
N LEU A 92 -12.07 12.93 2.61
CA LEU A 92 -12.95 13.33 3.72
C LEU A 92 -12.26 13.23 5.09
N HIS A 93 -11.22 12.42 5.24
CA HIS A 93 -10.41 12.38 6.45
C HIS A 93 -9.49 13.59 6.62
N TYR A 94 -9.11 14.25 5.51
CA TYR A 94 -8.14 15.33 5.55
C TYR A 94 -8.54 16.52 6.44
N PRO A 95 -9.77 17.09 6.37
CA PRO A 95 -10.16 18.23 7.21
C PRO A 95 -10.45 17.87 8.68
N ILE A 96 -10.70 16.61 9.00
CA ILE A 96 -11.06 16.16 10.37
C ILE A 96 -9.84 15.72 11.18
N ILE A 97 -8.74 15.37 10.51
CA ILE A 97 -7.48 14.99 11.16
C ILE A 97 -6.73 16.26 11.59
N LYS A 98 -6.38 16.29 12.88
CA LYS A 98 -5.58 17.38 13.42
C LYS A 98 -4.18 17.40 12.81
N PRO A 99 -3.49 18.54 12.79
CA PRO A 99 -2.14 18.61 12.25
C PRO A 99 -1.18 17.67 12.99
N GLY A 100 -0.37 16.93 12.23
CA GLY A 100 0.51 15.89 12.78
C GLY A 100 -0.22 14.59 13.16
N GLY A 101 -1.53 14.49 12.92
CA GLY A 101 -2.30 13.26 13.08
C GLY A 101 -2.02 12.22 11.99
N PHE A 102 -2.47 10.99 12.22
CA PHE A 102 -2.18 9.85 11.37
C PHE A 102 -3.45 9.28 10.72
N LEU A 103 -3.33 8.88 9.45
CA LEU A 103 -4.32 8.08 8.74
C LEU A 103 -3.69 6.70 8.45
N VAL A 104 -4.20 5.66 9.08
CA VAL A 104 -3.73 4.28 8.93
C VAL A 104 -4.78 3.48 8.21
N ILE A 105 -4.43 2.98 7.02
CA ILE A 105 -5.32 2.20 6.18
C ILE A 105 -4.73 0.81 6.05
N ASN A 106 -5.39 -0.19 6.63
CA ASN A 106 -5.02 -1.57 6.42
C ASN A 106 -5.57 -2.03 5.07
N ILE A 107 -4.70 -2.39 4.14
CA ILE A 107 -5.04 -2.87 2.79
C ILE A 107 -4.49 -4.29 2.63
N ALA A 108 -5.34 -5.23 2.25
CA ALA A 108 -4.92 -6.56 1.83
C ALA A 108 -4.52 -6.57 0.34
N ASP A 109 -3.76 -7.59 -0.09
CA ASP A 109 -3.43 -7.79 -1.51
C ASP A 109 -4.72 -7.76 -2.34
N ILE A 110 -4.90 -6.74 -3.18
CA ILE A 110 -5.91 -6.81 -4.24
C ILE A 110 -5.60 -8.04 -5.08
N LEU A 111 -6.62 -8.81 -5.50
CA LEU A 111 -6.41 -9.96 -6.38
C LEU A 111 -5.67 -9.46 -7.63
N VAL A 112 -4.36 -9.66 -7.64
CA VAL A 112 -3.53 -9.40 -8.81
C VAL A 112 -3.97 -10.44 -9.82
N PHE A 113 -4.78 -10.03 -10.79
CA PHE A 113 -5.08 -10.87 -11.94
C PHE A 113 -3.74 -11.38 -12.48
N ARG A 114 -3.66 -12.69 -12.75
CA ARG A 114 -2.45 -13.29 -13.29
C ARG A 114 -2.06 -12.51 -14.55
N ASP A 115 -0.98 -11.76 -14.47
CA ASP A 115 -0.35 -11.16 -15.62
C ASP A 115 0.55 -12.24 -16.27
N PRO A 116 0.20 -12.73 -17.48
CA PRO A 116 1.00 -13.74 -18.17
C PRO A 116 2.37 -13.20 -18.62
N SER A 117 2.56 -11.88 -18.66
CA SER A 117 3.81 -11.24 -19.04
C SER A 117 4.80 -11.07 -17.88
N ILE A 118 4.34 -11.19 -16.62
CA ILE A 118 5.21 -11.08 -15.45
C ILE A 118 6.07 -12.35 -15.32
N PRO A 119 7.42 -12.22 -15.35
CA PRO A 119 8.31 -13.34 -15.14
C PRO A 119 8.08 -13.96 -13.74
N ARG A 120 7.98 -15.29 -13.66
CA ARG A 120 7.86 -16.03 -12.37
C ARG A 120 9.20 -16.12 -11.64
N ILE A 121 9.87 -14.98 -11.50
CA ILE A 121 11.18 -14.89 -10.86
C ILE A 121 10.95 -14.55 -9.38
N GLN A 122 11.33 -15.48 -8.50
CA GLN A 122 11.25 -15.29 -7.06
C GLN A 122 12.65 -15.03 -6.51
N ALA A 123 12.79 -13.99 -5.71
CA ALA A 123 14.06 -13.67 -5.07
C ALA A 123 14.56 -14.83 -4.18
N GLU A 124 15.88 -15.00 -4.12
CA GLU A 124 16.49 -16.04 -3.28
C GLU A 124 16.24 -15.78 -1.79
N ALA A 125 15.45 -16.65 -1.16
CA ALA A 125 15.33 -16.71 0.29
C ALA A 125 16.51 -17.49 0.86
N VAL A 126 17.53 -16.78 1.36
CA VAL A 126 18.79 -17.34 1.88
C VAL A 126 18.53 -18.42 2.96
N ASN A 127 17.48 -18.26 3.77
CA ASN A 127 17.13 -19.16 4.87
C ASN A 127 16.20 -20.32 4.48
N ARG A 128 15.83 -20.47 3.19
CA ARG A 128 14.93 -21.53 2.69
C ARG A 128 15.54 -22.26 1.50
N LYS A 129 16.85 -22.56 1.55
CA LYS A 129 17.50 -23.39 0.52
C LYS A 129 17.02 -24.84 0.66
N ARG A 130 16.06 -25.24 -0.17
CA ARG A 130 15.57 -26.62 -0.27
C ARG A 130 16.35 -27.48 -1.26
N SER A 131 16.99 -26.86 -2.26
CA SER A 131 17.80 -27.57 -3.25
C SER A 131 19.27 -27.55 -2.86
N PRO A 132 19.96 -28.71 -2.87
CA PRO A 132 21.40 -28.79 -2.59
C PRO A 132 22.25 -28.24 -3.75
N VAL A 133 21.68 -28.08 -4.95
CA VAL A 133 22.39 -27.61 -6.15
C VAL A 133 22.96 -26.22 -5.91
N THR A 134 24.28 -26.08 -6.06
CA THR A 134 25.05 -24.83 -5.85
C THR A 134 25.25 -24.06 -7.16
N ARG A 135 25.86 -22.87 -7.11
CA ARG A 135 26.19 -22.12 -8.33
C ARG A 135 27.31 -22.81 -9.10
N GLU A 136 28.26 -23.36 -8.37
CA GLU A 136 29.40 -24.10 -8.87
C GLU A 136 28.94 -25.35 -9.64
N ASP A 137 27.90 -26.04 -9.16
CA ASP A 137 27.32 -27.19 -9.86
C ASP A 137 26.68 -26.79 -11.20
N VAL A 138 25.99 -25.64 -11.24
CA VAL A 138 25.38 -25.13 -12.47
C VAL A 138 26.45 -24.71 -13.48
N LEU A 139 27.48 -23.99 -13.03
CA LEU A 139 28.58 -23.57 -13.92
C LEU A 139 29.36 -24.76 -14.48
N ARG A 140 29.56 -25.81 -13.67
CA ARG A 140 30.19 -27.05 -14.13
C ARG A 140 29.34 -27.75 -15.19
N ALA A 141 28.03 -27.88 -14.95
CA ALA A 141 27.12 -28.45 -15.92
C ALA A 141 27.07 -27.67 -17.25
N MET A 142 27.17 -26.33 -17.20
CA MET A 142 27.28 -25.50 -18.42
C MET A 142 28.61 -25.69 -19.17
N ALA A 143 29.71 -25.93 -18.45
CA ALA A 143 31.00 -26.19 -19.06
C ALA A 143 31.05 -27.59 -19.70
N GLU A 144 30.46 -28.60 -19.05
CA GLU A 144 30.37 -29.96 -19.56
C GLU A 144 29.35 -30.11 -20.70
N HIS A 145 28.31 -29.28 -20.71
CA HIS A 145 27.26 -29.26 -21.73
C HIS A 145 26.98 -27.84 -22.26
N PRO A 146 27.84 -27.30 -23.15
CA PRO A 146 27.72 -25.93 -23.65
C PRO A 146 26.46 -25.65 -24.47
N ASP A 147 25.85 -26.70 -25.02
CA ASP A 147 24.64 -26.67 -25.86
C ASP A 147 23.34 -26.75 -25.04
N TYR A 148 23.43 -27.00 -23.72
CA TYR A 148 22.24 -27.19 -22.89
C TYR A 148 21.59 -25.86 -22.52
N ASN A 149 20.28 -25.77 -22.76
CA ASN A 149 19.46 -24.70 -22.23
C ASN A 149 19.09 -24.93 -20.76
N ARG A 150 18.54 -23.89 -20.11
CA ARG A 150 18.16 -23.92 -18.68
C ARG A 150 17.26 -25.10 -18.27
N TYR A 151 16.40 -25.59 -19.17
CA TYR A 151 15.53 -26.74 -18.89
C TYR A 151 16.32 -28.04 -18.85
N GLN A 152 17.25 -28.20 -19.77
CA GLN A 152 18.12 -29.38 -19.85
C GLN A 152 19.06 -29.41 -18.64
N LEU A 153 19.63 -28.27 -18.25
CA LEU A 153 20.44 -28.14 -17.03
C LEU A 153 19.63 -28.45 -15.75
N ALA A 154 18.39 -27.97 -15.67
CA ALA A 154 17.50 -28.26 -14.54
C ALA A 154 17.21 -29.76 -14.41
N LYS A 155 16.92 -30.42 -15.55
CA LYS A 155 16.70 -31.87 -15.61
C LYS A 155 17.96 -32.66 -15.23
N LEU A 156 19.13 -32.24 -15.74
CA LEU A 156 20.42 -32.86 -15.43
C LEU A 156 20.74 -32.79 -13.93
N LEU A 157 20.52 -31.63 -13.31
CA LEU A 157 20.82 -31.38 -11.89
C LEU A 157 19.68 -31.75 -10.95
N GLY A 158 18.61 -32.37 -11.44
CA GLY A 158 17.46 -32.80 -10.63
C GLY A 158 16.77 -31.67 -9.87
N CYS A 159 16.75 -30.46 -10.42
CA CYS A 159 16.18 -29.28 -9.78
C CYS A 159 15.20 -28.52 -10.69
N SER A 160 14.56 -27.46 -10.17
CA SER A 160 13.68 -26.62 -10.98
C SER A 160 14.48 -25.65 -11.84
N GLU A 161 13.91 -25.25 -12.98
CA GLU A 161 14.45 -24.18 -13.85
C GLU A 161 14.75 -22.89 -13.05
N GLN A 162 13.88 -22.57 -12.11
CA GLN A 162 14.03 -21.43 -11.19
C GLN A 162 15.26 -21.57 -10.28
N THR A 163 15.66 -22.80 -9.93
CA THR A 163 16.88 -23.04 -9.15
C THR A 163 18.11 -22.70 -10.00
N ILE A 164 18.15 -23.15 -11.26
CA ILE A 164 19.22 -22.84 -12.21
C ILE A 164 19.35 -21.33 -12.39
N ASP A 165 18.24 -20.65 -12.69
CA ASP A 165 18.22 -19.20 -12.93
C ASP A 165 18.74 -18.41 -11.72
N ARG A 166 18.30 -18.79 -10.51
CA ARG A 166 18.73 -18.16 -9.26
C ARG A 166 20.22 -18.33 -8.98
N ARG A 167 20.81 -19.46 -9.37
CA ARG A 167 22.25 -19.72 -9.25
C ARG A 167 23.07 -18.88 -10.21
N LEU A 168 22.56 -18.64 -11.41
CA LEU A 168 23.23 -17.83 -12.42
C LEU A 168 23.09 -16.32 -12.17
N HIS A 169 21.91 -15.86 -11.76
CA HIS A 169 21.55 -14.44 -11.69
C HIS A 169 21.45 -13.87 -10.27
N SER A 170 22.22 -14.39 -9.31
CA SER A 170 22.17 -13.96 -7.91
C SER A 170 22.33 -12.43 -7.73
N ARG A 171 21.21 -11.72 -7.51
CA ARG A 171 20.95 -10.34 -7.06
C ARG A 171 21.75 -9.13 -7.61
N GLN A 172 22.90 -9.28 -8.24
CA GLN A 172 23.75 -8.12 -8.57
C GLN A 172 23.37 -7.37 -9.85
N GLN A 173 22.48 -7.93 -10.70
CA GLN A 173 22.09 -7.28 -11.96
C GLN A 173 20.71 -6.61 -11.93
N TYR A 174 19.87 -6.89 -10.92
CA TYR A 174 18.51 -6.32 -10.83
C TYR A 174 18.40 -5.03 -10.00
N THR A 175 19.51 -4.48 -9.50
CA THR A 175 19.54 -3.20 -8.77
C THR A 175 19.53 -1.96 -9.67
N ARG A 176 19.45 -2.12 -11.00
CA ARG A 176 19.37 -1.00 -11.94
C ARG A 176 17.92 -0.71 -12.35
N TRP A 177 17.05 -0.52 -11.37
CA TRP A 177 15.87 0.32 -11.56
C TRP A 177 16.25 1.71 -11.04
N LYS A 178 16.62 2.59 -11.97
CA LYS A 178 16.64 4.03 -11.68
C LYS A 178 15.20 4.41 -11.32
N ILE A 179 15.04 4.86 -10.07
CA ILE A 179 13.93 5.75 -9.69
C ILE A 179 14.17 7.09 -10.40
#